data_AF-Q65KR7-F1
#
_entry.id   AF-Q65KR7-F1
#
_cell.length_a   1.000
_cell.length_b   1.000
_cell.length_c   1.000
_cell.angle_alpha   90.00
_cell.angle_beta   90.00
_cell.angle_gamma   90.00
#
_symmetry.space_group_name_H-M   'P 1'
#
loop_
_entity.id
_entity.type
_entity.pdbx_description
1 polymer ?
#
loop_
_entity_poly.entity_id
_entity_poly.type
_entity_poly.pdbx_seq_one_letter_code
_entity_poly.pdbx_strand_id
1 'polypeptide(L)' 'MKLKPITINDDLSFTGTMEKGKVRVIVVDGNNGTAHAMDAPEHGKSIIQTVKGTFKRVDFEIGLKVEKDD' A
#
# COMPACT_ATOMS: atom_id res chain seq x y z
N MET A 1 -3.79 9.10 -2.45
CA MET A 1 -2.72 8.52 -1.61
C MET A 1 -1.39 8.54 -2.36
N LYS A 2 -0.24 8.48 -1.68
CA LYS A 2 1.09 8.47 -2.32
C LYS A 2 1.87 7.23 -1.90
N LEU A 3 2.45 6.55 -2.88
CA LEU A 3 3.45 5.50 -2.68
C LEU A 3 4.73 6.15 -2.13
N LYS A 4 5.24 5.64 -1.02
CA LYS A 4 6.50 6.09 -0.42
C LYS A 4 7.47 4.91 -0.38
N PRO A 5 8.71 5.04 -0.88
CA PRO A 5 9.71 4.00 -0.70
C PRO A 5 10.00 3.82 0.80
N ILE A 6 10.31 2.59 1.19
CA ILE A 6 10.78 2.22 2.53
C ILE A 6 12.23 1.74 2.38
N THR A 7 13.09 2.16 3.31
CA THR A 7 14.45 1.64 3.39
C THR A 7 14.42 0.16 3.79
N ILE A 8 15.07 -0.68 2.98
CA ILE A 8 15.35 -2.07 3.32
C ILE A 8 16.78 -2.14 3.83
N ASN A 9 16.99 -2.83 4.95
CA ASN A 9 18.31 -3.08 5.53
C ASN A 9 19.04 -4.19 4.75
N ASP A 10 20.35 -4.34 4.94
CA ASP A 10 21.16 -5.34 4.23
C ASP A 10 20.70 -6.79 4.49
N ASP A 11 20.04 -7.04 5.62
CA ASP A 11 19.45 -8.34 5.99
C ASP A 11 18.02 -8.55 5.44
N LEU A 12 17.58 -7.68 4.53
CA LEU A 12 16.24 -7.64 3.95
C LEU A 12 15.10 -7.35 4.94
N SER A 13 15.41 -6.89 6.15
CA SER A 13 14.42 -6.41 7.10
C SER A 13 14.01 -4.95 6.83
N PHE A 14 12.86 -4.54 7.37
CA PHE A 14 12.46 -3.14 7.44
C PHE A 14 11.69 -2.88 8.74
N THR A 15 11.76 -1.64 9.24
CA THR A 15 11.06 -1.21 10.46
C THR A 15 10.20 0.01 10.14
N GLY A 16 9.02 0.10 10.74
CA GLY A 16 8.10 1.22 10.53
C GLY A 16 7.23 1.52 11.73
N THR A 17 6.66 2.72 11.76
CA THR A 17 5.70 3.15 12.78
C THR A 17 4.26 2.94 12.30
N MET A 18 3.38 2.60 13.23
CA MET A 18 1.93 2.54 13.01
C MET A 18 1.29 3.87 13.40
N GLU A 19 0.27 4.27 12.64
CA GLU A 19 -0.57 5.42 12.96
C GLU A 19 -1.97 4.94 13.33
N LYS A 20 -2.49 5.38 14.47
CA LYS A 20 -3.81 4.94 14.97
C LYS A 20 -4.90 5.30 13.96
N GLY A 21 -5.78 4.35 13.67
CA GLY A 21 -6.93 4.56 12.78
C GLY A 21 -6.61 4.49 11.29
N LYS A 22 -5.36 4.24 10.90
CA LYS A 22 -4.99 4.06 9.49
C LYS A 22 -4.62 2.62 9.18
N VAL A 23 -5.07 2.14 8.02
CA VAL A 23 -4.58 0.90 7.42
C VAL A 23 -3.46 1.25 6.45
N ARG A 24 -2.27 0.68 6.68
CA ARG A 24 -1.12 0.85 5.81
C ARG A 24 -0.88 -0.43 5.02
N VAL A 25 -0.71 -0.30 3.71
CA VAL A 25 -0.29 -1.39 2.82
C VAL A 25 1.20 -1.23 2.57
N ILE A 26 1.93 -2.33 2.74
CA ILE A 26 3.35 -2.42 2.44
C ILE A 26 3.52 -3.50 1.38
N VAL A 27 4.13 -3.13 0.25
CA VAL A 27 4.51 -4.05 -0.81
C VAL A 27 6.02 -4.25 -0.72
N VAL A 28 6.43 -5.50 -0.48
CA VAL A 28 7.83 -5.92 -0.49
C VAL A 28 8.07 -6.70 -1.78
N ASP A 29 8.92 -6.15 -2.66
CA ASP A 29 9.28 -6.73 -3.94
C ASP A 29 10.70 -7.28 -3.89
N GLY A 30 10.82 -8.56 -3.55
CA GLY A 30 12.10 -9.26 -3.48
C GLY A 30 12.78 -9.44 -4.84
N ASN A 31 12.06 -9.33 -5.96
CA ASN A 31 12.67 -9.42 -7.28
C ASN A 31 13.49 -8.17 -7.62
N ASN A 32 13.07 -7.01 -7.11
CA ASN A 32 13.79 -5.75 -7.26
C ASN A 32 14.57 -5.31 -6.02
N GLY A 33 14.40 -5.98 -4.89
CA GLY A 33 14.96 -5.55 -3.61
C GLY A 33 14.38 -4.22 -3.12
N THR A 34 13.10 -3.94 -3.41
CA THR A 34 12.45 -2.68 -3.00
C THR A 34 11.25 -2.91 -2.10
N ALA A 35 10.95 -1.94 -1.24
CA ALA A 35 9.73 -1.92 -0.46
C ALA A 35 9.05 -0.56 -0.58
N HIS A 36 7.72 -0.57 -0.59
CA HIS A 36 6.92 0.64 -0.69
C HIS A 36 5.73 0.59 0.27
N ALA A 37 5.45 1.71 0.93
CA ALA A 37 4.29 1.92 1.78
C ALA A 37 3.28 2.88 1.14
N MET A 38 2.01 2.66 1.44
CA MET A 38 0.93 3.64 1.25
C MET A 38 -0.14 3.44 2.30
N ASP A 39 -0.92 4.49 2.57
CA ASP A 39 -2.13 4.35 3.35
C ASP A 39 -3.27 3.90 2.41
N ALA A 40 -4.07 2.93 2.85
CA ALA A 40 -5.27 2.48 2.14
C ALA A 40 -6.36 3.57 2.20
N PRO A 41 -7.29 3.61 1.23
CA PRO A 41 -8.46 4.47 1.34
C PRO A 41 -9.32 4.06 2.53
N GLU A 42 -9.90 5.06 3.21
CA GLU A 42 -10.88 4.85 4.27
C GLU A 42 -12.10 4.06 3.77
N HIS A 43 -12.54 4.38 2.56
CA HIS A 43 -13.59 3.65 1.84
C HIS A 43 -13.13 3.39 0.40
N GLY A 44 -13.01 2.13 0.03
CA GLY A 44 -12.61 1.73 -1.32
C GLY A 44 -11.72 0.51 -1.33
N LYS A 45 -10.98 0.36 -2.42
CA LYS A 45 -10.02 -0.73 -2.64
C LYS A 45 -8.66 -0.16 -3.02
N SER A 46 -7.61 -0.87 -2.60
CA SER A 46 -6.27 -0.73 -3.14
C SER A 46 -5.95 -1.97 -3.97
N ILE A 47 -5.59 -1.79 -5.24
CA ILE A 47 -5.33 -2.89 -6.17
C ILE A 47 -3.85 -2.89 -6.52
N ILE A 48 -3.11 -3.87 -5.99
CA ILE A 48 -1.69 -4.06 -6.29
C ILE A 48 -1.55 -4.78 -7.62
N GLN A 49 -0.81 -4.20 -8.55
CA GLN A 49 -0.55 -4.81 -9.86
C GLN A 49 0.92 -5.17 -10.01
N THR A 50 1.13 -6.41 -10.44
CA THR A 50 2.45 -6.95 -10.79
C THR A 50 2.54 -7.20 -12.29
N VAL A 51 3.77 -7.08 -12.83
CA VAL A 51 4.08 -7.42 -14.22
C VAL A 51 5.37 -8.21 -14.22
N LYS A 52 5.36 -9.42 -14.78
CA LYS A 52 6.52 -10.34 -14.79
C LYS A 52 7.07 -10.63 -13.38
N GLY A 53 6.19 -10.75 -12.38
CA GLY A 53 6.58 -11.01 -10.99
C GLY A 53 7.03 -9.78 -10.20
N THR A 54 7.13 -8.61 -10.84
CA THR A 54 7.63 -7.37 -10.22
C THR A 54 6.47 -6.42 -9.90
N PHE A 55 6.56 -5.71 -8.78
CA PHE A 55 5.61 -4.66 -8.42
C PHE A 55 5.69 -3.49 -9.43
N LYS A 56 4.54 -3.12 -10.01
CA LYS A 56 4.48 -2.11 -11.07
C LYS A 56 3.73 -0.85 -10.68
N ARG A 57 2.55 -0.97 -10.09
CA ARG A 57 1.71 0.16 -9.67
C ARG A 57 0.64 -0.28 -8.67
N VAL A 58 0.01 0.73 -8.06
CA VAL A 58 -1.23 0.55 -7.30
C VAL A 58 -2.29 1.47 -7.86
N ASP A 59 -3.47 0.89 -8.10
CA ASP A 59 -4.67 1.62 -8.46
C ASP A 59 -5.60 1.70 -7.23
N PHE A 60 -6.33 2.80 -7.12
CA PHE A 60 -7.31 3.01 -6.06
C PHE A 60 -8.69 3.14 -6.67
N GLU A 61 -9.63 2.33 -6.17
CA GLU A 61 -11.06 2.45 -6.49
C GLU A 61 -11.76 3.00 -5.26
N ILE A 62 -12.21 4.26 -5.33
CA ILE A 62 -12.88 4.94 -4.21
C ILE A 62 -14.37 5.08 -4.57
N GLY A 63 -15.23 4.69 -3.64
CA GLY A 63 -16.68 4.82 -3.76
C GLY A 63 -17.24 5.75 -2.69
N LEU A 64 -18.34 6.41 -3.01
CA LEU A 64 -19.14 7.14 -2.01
C LEU A 64 -20.16 6.17 -1.42
N LYS A 65 -20.20 6.07 -0.09
CA LYS A 65 -21.32 5.41 0.59
C LYS A 65 -22.53 6.34 0.44
N VAL A 66 -23.61 5.84 -0.15
CA VAL A 66 -24.91 6.50 -0.03
C VAL A 66 -25.44 6.13 1.34
N GLU A 67 -25.55 7.10 2.24
CA GLU A 67 -26.24 6.88 3.51
C GLU A 67 -27.72 6.63 3.19
N LYS A 68 -28.31 5.61 3.81
CA LYS A 68 -29.76 5.55 3.87
C LYS A 68 -30.17 6.61 4.89
N ASP A 69 -31.02 7.55 4.48
CA ASP A 69 -31.80 8.34 5.42
C ASP A 69 -32.71 7.34 6.17
N ASP A 70 -32.34 7.01 7.41
CA ASP A 70 -33.18 6.24 8.34
C ASP A 70 -34.28 7.13 8.95
#